data_AF-Q5YB70-F1
#
_entry.id   AF-Q5YB70-F1
#
_cell.length_a   1.000
_cell.length_b   1.000
_cell.length_c   1.000
_cell.angle_alpha   90.00
_cell.angle_beta   90.00
_cell.angle_gamma   90.00
#
_symmetry.space_group_name_H-M   'P 1'
#
loop_
_entity.id
_entity.type
_entity.pdbx_description
1 polymer ?
#
loop_
_entity_poly.entity_id
_entity_poly.type
_entity_poly.pdbx_seq_one_letter_code
_entity_poly.pdbx_strand_id
1 'polypeptide(L)'
;MGEDLPILKGILNGVVKYHNAPVRFGRVPKREKARILAAMQQSSTSRAHEQAAAAELDDAPRLLARVVRAHLDTCEFTRDRVAAMRARARDCPTYSQPTLACPLNPAPE
;
A
#
# COMPACT_ATOMS: atom_id res chain seq x y z
N MET A 1 -13.46 -8.63 16.62
CA MET A 1 -14.41 -7.53 16.35
C MET A 1 -14.90 -7.71 14.93
N GLY A 2 -15.99 -8.47 14.75
CA GLY A 2 -16.50 -8.82 13.42
C GLY A 2 -17.18 -7.61 12.79
N GLU A 3 -16.69 -7.18 11.63
CA GLU A 3 -17.35 -6.15 10.85
C GLU A 3 -18.63 -6.73 10.25
N ASP A 4 -19.75 -6.42 10.90
CA ASP A 4 -21.08 -6.71 10.39
C ASP A 4 -21.23 -6.16 8.98
N LEU A 5 -21.45 -7.04 8.00
CA LEU A 5 -21.73 -6.61 6.63
C LEU A 5 -22.91 -5.61 6.65
N PRO A 6 -22.73 -4.39 6.10
CA PRO A 6 -23.74 -3.32 6.17
C PRO A 6 -25.08 -3.71 5.53
N ILE A 7 -25.07 -4.73 4.66
CA ILE A 7 -26.25 -5.30 4.02
C ILE A 7 -27.19 -5.97 5.03
N LEU A 8 -26.65 -6.68 6.03
CA LEU A 8 -27.47 -7.34 7.07
C LEU A 8 -28.14 -6.34 8.00
N LYS A 9 -27.46 -5.23 8.34
CA LYS A 9 -28.05 -4.14 9.15
C LYS A 9 -29.21 -3.43 8.42
N GLY A 10 -29.09 -3.21 7.11
CA GLY A 10 -30.15 -2.57 6.32
C GLY A 10 -31.42 -3.42 6.20
N ILE A 11 -31.27 -4.75 6.18
CA ILE A 11 -32.38 -5.72 6.15
C ILE A 11 -33.08 -5.78 7.51
N LEU A 12 -32.32 -5.81 8.61
CA LEU A 12 -32.87 -5.89 9.97
C LEU A 12 -33.53 -4.59 10.44
N ASN A 13 -33.05 -3.43 9.96
CA ASN A 13 -33.57 -2.12 10.38
C ASN A 13 -34.78 -1.62 9.57
N GLY A 14 -35.34 -2.43 8.67
CA GLY A 14 -36.62 -2.12 7.99
C GLY A 14 -36.58 -0.92 7.04
N VAL A 15 -35.41 -0.40 6.67
CA VAL A 15 -35.25 0.81 5.84
C VAL A 15 -35.53 0.53 4.34
N VAL A 16 -35.63 -0.74 3.94
CA VAL A 16 -35.89 -1.16 2.55
C VAL A 16 -37.35 -1.60 2.39
N LYS A 17 -38.21 -0.74 1.85
CA LYS A 17 -39.56 -1.11 1.40
C LYS A 17 -39.45 -1.97 0.12
N TYR A 18 -39.55 -3.29 0.27
CA TYR A 18 -39.76 -4.18 -0.87
C TYR A 18 -41.22 -4.07 -1.34
N HIS A 19 -41.44 -3.58 -2.56
CA HIS A 19 -42.72 -3.85 -3.23
C HIS A 19 -42.80 -5.38 -3.38
N ASN A 20 -43.69 -6.01 -2.61
CA ASN A 20 -43.73 -7.45 -2.35
C ASN A 20 -43.90 -8.28 -3.64
N ALA A 21 -42.79 -8.63 -4.30
CA ALA A 21 -42.75 -9.83 -5.13
C ALA A 21 -42.53 -11.02 -4.20
N PRO A 22 -43.29 -12.13 -4.31
CA PRO A 22 -43.14 -13.29 -3.44
C PRO A 22 -41.69 -13.80 -3.44
N VAL A 23 -41.02 -13.70 -2.29
CA VAL A 23 -39.68 -14.24 -2.10
C VAL A 23 -39.82 -15.70 -1.70
N ARG A 24 -39.31 -16.61 -2.53
CA ARG A 24 -39.18 -18.03 -2.17
C ARG A 24 -37.76 -18.26 -1.67
N PHE A 25 -37.61 -19.08 -0.63
CA PHE A 25 -36.30 -19.48 -0.12
C PHE A 25 -35.40 -19.95 -1.28
N GLY A 26 -34.16 -19.45 -1.27
CA GLY A 26 -33.16 -19.73 -2.30
C GLY A 26 -33.23 -18.87 -3.57
N ARG A 27 -34.27 -18.05 -3.78
CA ARG A 27 -34.37 -17.15 -4.95
C ARG A 27 -34.20 -15.68 -4.55
N VAL A 28 -33.21 -15.03 -5.15
CA VAL A 28 -32.95 -13.60 -4.98
C VAL A 28 -33.60 -12.82 -6.14
N PRO A 29 -34.41 -11.78 -5.86
CA PRO A 29 -34.96 -10.91 -6.90
C PRO A 29 -33.87 -10.33 -7.80
N LYS A 30 -34.15 -10.14 -9.10
CA LYS A 30 -33.15 -9.71 -10.11
C LYS A 30 -32.39 -8.45 -9.70
N ARG A 31 -33.09 -7.43 -9.18
CA ARG A 31 -32.50 -6.17 -8.71
C ARG A 31 -31.55 -6.39 -7.53
N GLU A 32 -31.93 -7.26 -6.60
CA GLU A 32 -31.13 -7.55 -5.41
C GLU A 32 -29.93 -8.43 -5.76
N LYS A 33 -30.10 -9.40 -6.67
CA LYS A 33 -28.98 -10.18 -7.23
C LYS A 33 -27.95 -9.28 -7.90
N ALA A 34 -28.38 -8.29 -8.67
CA ALA A 34 -27.49 -7.33 -9.32
C ALA A 34 -26.71 -6.48 -8.29
N ARG A 35 -27.37 -6.02 -7.22
CA ARG A 35 -26.71 -5.29 -6.12
C ARG A 35 -25.68 -6.14 -5.39
N ILE A 36 -26.04 -7.38 -5.03
CA ILE A 36 -25.12 -8.30 -4.35
C ILE A 36 -23.91 -8.59 -5.24
N LEU A 37 -24.12 -8.86 -6.53
CA LEU A 37 -23.02 -9.10 -7.47
C LEU A 37 -22.10 -7.88 -7.60
N ALA A 38 -22.66 -6.67 -7.68
CA ALA A 38 -21.85 -5.45 -7.73
C ALA A 38 -21.01 -5.26 -6.45
N ALA A 39 -21.59 -5.50 -5.27
CA ALA A 39 -20.86 -5.44 -4.01
C ALA A 39 -19.77 -6.53 -3.89
N MET A 40 -20.05 -7.74 -4.37
CA MET A 40 -19.05 -8.82 -4.44
C MET A 40 -17.89 -8.49 -5.38
N GLN A 41 -18.19 -7.91 -6.55
CA GLN A 41 -17.15 -7.46 -7.48
C GLN A 41 -16.29 -6.36 -6.86
N GLN A 42 -16.91 -5.31 -6.29
CA GLN A 42 -16.20 -4.23 -5.62
C GLN A 42 -15.30 -4.72 -4.48
N SER A 43 -15.81 -5.59 -3.61
CA SER A 43 -15.02 -6.18 -2.52
C SER A 43 -13.87 -7.06 -3.02
N SER A 44 -14.07 -7.82 -4.11
CA SER A 44 -12.99 -8.61 -4.72
C SER A 44 -11.88 -7.72 -5.29
N THR A 45 -12.25 -6.61 -5.92
CA THR A 45 -11.30 -5.63 -6.46
C THR A 45 -10.54 -4.91 -5.35
N SER A 46 -11.23 -4.48 -4.27
CA SER A 46 -10.57 -3.87 -3.09
C SER A 46 -9.53 -4.80 -2.49
N ARG A 47 -9.91 -6.07 -2.24
CA ARG A 47 -8.98 -7.08 -1.71
C ARG A 47 -7.80 -7.34 -2.63
N ALA A 48 -8.01 -7.38 -3.94
CA ALA A 48 -6.93 -7.54 -4.90
C ALA A 48 -5.94 -6.37 -4.85
N HIS A 49 -6.43 -5.14 -4.72
CA HIS A 49 -5.58 -3.96 -4.53
C HIS A 49 -4.82 -3.99 -3.21
N GLU A 50 -5.49 -4.36 -2.11
CA GLU A 50 -4.84 -4.51 -0.80
C GLU A 50 -3.73 -5.57 -0.84
N GLN A 51 -3.97 -6.71 -1.47
CA GLN A 51 -2.96 -7.76 -1.65
C GLN A 51 -1.79 -7.31 -2.52
N ALA A 52 -2.05 -6.59 -3.61
CA ALA A 52 -1.00 -6.05 -4.46
C ALA A 52 -0.14 -5.02 -3.71
N ALA A 53 -0.75 -4.14 -2.93
CA ALA A 53 -0.04 -3.17 -2.09
C ALA A 53 0.80 -3.88 -1.02
N ALA A 54 0.27 -4.91 -0.36
CA ALA A 54 1.01 -5.70 0.60
C ALA A 54 2.21 -6.41 -0.05
N ALA A 55 2.04 -6.99 -1.25
CA ALA A 55 3.11 -7.63 -1.99
C ALA A 55 4.23 -6.64 -2.40
N GLU A 56 3.90 -5.39 -2.73
CA GLU A 56 4.91 -4.36 -3.00
C GLU A 56 5.73 -4.00 -1.75
N LEU A 57 5.13 -4.09 -0.56
CA LEU A 57 5.82 -3.82 0.71
C LEU A 57 6.64 -5.02 1.20
N ASP A 58 6.26 -6.24 0.83
CA ASP A 58 6.95 -7.48 1.21
C ASP A 58 8.30 -7.67 0.49
N ASP A 59 8.48 -7.02 -0.67
CA ASP A 59 9.78 -6.93 -1.36
C ASP A 59 10.72 -5.93 -0.66
N ALA A 60 11.18 -6.32 0.53
CA ALA A 60 12.01 -5.50 1.40
C ALA A 60 13.28 -4.92 0.72
N PRO A 61 14.03 -5.67 -0.12
CA PRO A 61 15.18 -5.12 -0.84
C PRO A 61 14.78 -3.99 -1.81
N ARG A 62 13.68 -4.17 -2.55
CA ARG A 62 13.19 -3.17 -3.51
C ARG A 62 12.62 -1.95 -2.80
N LEU A 63 11.90 -2.15 -1.69
CA LEU A 63 11.37 -1.06 -0.85
C LEU A 63 12.52 -0.22 -0.29
N LEU A 64 13.54 -0.85 0.30
CA LEU A 64 14.72 -0.17 0.82
C LEU A 64 15.42 0.67 -0.26
N ALA A 65 15.63 0.09 -1.45
CA ALA A 65 16.26 0.80 -2.56
C ALA A 65 15.46 2.04 -3.00
N ARG A 66 14.12 1.94 -3.04
CA ARG A 66 13.23 3.07 -3.34
C ARG A 66 13.33 4.17 -2.28
N VAL A 67 13.25 3.80 -1.00
CA VAL A 67 13.34 4.75 0.13
C VAL A 67 14.69 5.47 0.15
N VAL A 68 15.79 4.73 0.03
CA VAL A 68 17.15 5.29 0.00
C VAL A 68 17.30 6.26 -1.17
N ARG A 69 16.82 5.89 -2.36
CA ARG A 69 16.88 6.77 -3.54
C ARG A 69 16.07 8.04 -3.34
N ALA A 70 14.83 7.93 -2.87
CA ALA A 70 13.98 9.08 -2.58
C ALA A 70 14.61 10.02 -1.54
N HIS A 71 15.25 9.45 -0.52
CA HIS A 71 15.97 10.23 0.49
C HIS A 71 17.17 10.98 -0.11
N LEU A 72 17.96 10.32 -0.95
CA LEU A 72 19.09 10.97 -1.65
C LEU A 72 18.65 12.08 -2.61
N ASP A 73 17.47 11.95 -3.20
CA ASP A 73 16.94 12.91 -4.16
C ASP A 73 16.27 14.12 -3.47
N THR A 74 15.64 13.92 -2.30
CA THR A 74 14.81 14.95 -1.63
C THR A 74 15.43 15.59 -0.39
N CYS A 75 16.36 14.92 0.31
CA CYS A 75 16.95 15.49 1.52
C CYS A 75 18.12 16.42 1.15
N GLU A 76 17.97 17.73 1.38
CA GLU A 76 18.99 18.73 1.02
C GLU A 76 20.34 18.48 1.70
N PHE A 77 20.32 18.04 2.95
CA PHE A 77 21.52 17.72 3.72
C PHE A 77 22.34 16.58 3.08
N THR A 78 21.68 15.47 2.72
CA THR A 78 22.35 14.33 2.09
C THR A 78 22.61 14.59 0.60
N ARG A 79 21.70 15.22 -0.13
CA ARG A 79 21.85 15.50 -1.57
C ARG A 79 23.16 16.21 -1.87
N ASP A 80 23.43 17.31 -1.19
CA ASP A 80 24.58 18.16 -1.50
C ASP A 80 25.90 17.55 -0.96
N ARG A 81 25.90 16.98 0.27
CA ARG A 81 27.09 16.31 0.84
C ARG A 81 27.46 15.01 0.13
N VAL A 82 26.46 14.21 -0.27
CA VAL A 82 26.68 12.91 -0.92
C VAL A 82 27.02 13.09 -2.41
N ALA A 83 26.58 14.17 -3.07
CA ALA A 83 26.87 14.41 -4.49
C ALA A 83 28.37 14.39 -4.79
N ALA A 84 29.17 15.13 -4.02
CA ALA A 84 30.63 15.18 -4.19
C ALA A 84 31.29 13.81 -3.90
N MET A 85 30.84 13.10 -2.86
CA MET A 85 31.33 11.76 -2.54
C MET A 85 31.00 10.76 -3.66
N ARG A 86 29.77 10.79 -4.22
CA ARG A 86 29.35 9.93 -5.32
C ARG A 86 30.11 10.22 -6.61
N ALA A 87 30.38 11.50 -6.92
CA ALA A 87 31.20 11.88 -8.06
C ALA A 87 32.62 11.30 -7.92
N ARG A 88 33.28 11.54 -6.79
CA ARG A 88 34.61 10.98 -6.50
C ARG A 88 34.65 9.46 -6.58
N ALA A 89 33.62 8.76 -6.09
CA ALA A 89 33.54 7.31 -6.16
C ALA A 89 33.37 6.76 -7.59
N ARG A 90 32.74 7.53 -8.49
CA ARG A 90 32.65 7.19 -9.92
C ARG A 90 33.97 7.43 -10.63
N ASP A 91 34.62 8.55 -10.34
CA ASP A 91 35.89 8.94 -10.97
C ASP A 91 37.07 8.06 -10.49
N CYS A 92 37.01 7.62 -9.24
CA CYS A 92 38.00 6.75 -8.62
C CYS A 92 37.28 5.62 -7.84
N PRO A 93 37.04 4.45 -8.46
CA PRO A 93 36.29 3.34 -7.86
C PRO A 93 37.10 2.57 -6.80
N THR A 94 37.85 3.26 -5.96
CA THR A 94 38.58 2.69 -4.83
C THR A 94 37.73 2.85 -3.58
N TYR A 95 36.87 1.87 -3.32
CA TYR A 95 35.89 1.90 -2.22
C TYR A 95 36.47 1.49 -0.85
N SER A 96 37.78 1.40 -0.71
CA SER A 96 38.42 0.70 0.40
C SER A 96 39.38 1.59 1.20
N GLN A 97 38.84 2.21 2.24
CA GLN A 97 39.35 2.13 3.61
C GLN A 97 38.11 2.23 4.50
N PRO A 98 37.74 1.21 5.29
CA PRO A 98 36.67 1.35 6.27
C PRO A 98 37.14 2.36 7.32
N THR A 99 36.80 3.63 7.14
CA THR A 99 36.90 4.59 8.23
C THR A 99 35.90 4.16 9.28
N LEU A 100 36.34 4.05 10.54
CA LEU A 100 35.47 3.74 11.68
C LEU A 100 34.35 4.79 11.87
N ALA A 101 34.46 5.93 11.19
CA ALA A 101 33.44 6.97 11.09
C ALA A 101 32.69 6.91 9.75
N CYS A 102 31.39 7.20 9.82
CA CYS A 102 30.57 7.44 8.65
C CYS A 102 31.13 8.65 7.88
N PRO A 103 31.41 8.55 6.56
CA PRO A 103 31.93 9.68 5.77
C PRO A 103 30.96 10.87 5.71
N LEU A 104 29.69 10.68 6.08
CA LEU A 104 28.69 11.74 6.20
C LEU A 104 28.72 12.46 7.56
N ASN A 105 29.43 11.91 8.54
CA ASN A 105 29.67 12.50 9.84
C ASN A 105 31.12 12.25 10.31
N PRO A 106 32.10 13.03 9.81
CA PRO A 106 33.50 12.88 10.19
C PRO A 106 33.82 13.35 11.63
N ALA A 107 32.86 13.92 12.36
CA ALA A 107 33.03 14.31 13.76
C ALA A 107 31.67 14.33 14.50
N PRO A 108 31.30 13.29 15.26
CA PRO A 108 30.28 13.45 16.30
C PRO A 108 30.88 14.33 17.41
N GLU A 109 30.21 15.43 17.75
CA GLU A 109 30.51 16.15 18.99
C GLU A 109 30.15 15.32 20.22
#